data_AF-A0A0V1PUN7-F1
#
_entry.id   AF-A0A0V1PUN7-F1
#
_cell.length_a   1.000
_cell.length_b   1.000
_cell.length_c   1.000
_cell.angle_alpha   90.00
_cell.angle_beta   90.00
_cell.angle_gamma   90.00
#
_symmetry.space_group_name_H-M   'P 1'
#
loop_
_entity.id
_entity.type
_entity.pdbx_description
1 polymer ?
#
loop_
_entity_poly.entity_id
_entity_poly.type
_entity_poly.pdbx_seq_one_letter_code
_entity_poly.pdbx_strand_id
1 'polypeptide(L)'
;MTDYSIDRHVDSDTRFTRGMWETKQGVNINWAAEGVKTEVQEQSSIYSVASTKNIRHRGDYLNVATISTKISSPRKGIIGVESYHHLSPYLNSKEARFDTLSEKTQCSASVTEEGAIVTAEGGISARLQNKPFNIDFIGEDLQLLTKLGFRSLGHVLDSRYPRKTLSANRASPYMTAQLHLSVGEKVFGLGERFGPFVKNGQRVEIWNEDGGTSSEWTYKNIPFYMSNRGYGVFVDSTSNIIFEVQSERTTRVNITVPGEGIRFYIVYGPDPKSILQRYAQFTGFPALPPAWTFGLWLTTSFTTNYDMKTVSSFIKGMHDRGIPLRTFHFDCFWMKGFQWCDFEFDAEFFPDPKVMLRKLKDEFGIKICVWINPYIAQESALFKEAVKNGYLIKNKNGDVYQTDRWQAGMGIVDFSNPGAYKWFQKKLSDLVDIGVDSFKTDFGERIPCKDIEFYSGEDLVSMHNYYTLLYNRSVFEVLEKN
;
A
#
# COMPACT_ATOMS: atom_id res chain seq x y z
N MET A 1 -1.72 31.49 1.75
CA MET A 1 -0.51 30.73 1.38
C MET A 1 -0.98 29.54 0.57
N THR A 2 -0.42 29.32 -0.61
CA THR A 2 -0.76 28.15 -1.44
C THR A 2 -0.03 26.93 -0.89
N ASP A 3 -0.61 26.33 0.15
CA ASP A 3 -0.06 25.16 0.82
C ASP A 3 -0.36 23.92 -0.04
N TYR A 4 0.50 23.64 -1.03
CA TYR A 4 0.42 22.41 -1.81
C TYR A 4 0.57 21.19 -0.89
N SER A 5 -0.25 20.14 -1.08
CA SER A 5 -0.03 18.79 -0.51
C SER A 5 1.47 18.44 -0.59
N ILE A 6 2.03 17.90 0.49
CA ILE A 6 3.45 17.51 0.57
C ILE A 6 3.78 16.74 -0.70
N ASP A 7 4.63 17.36 -1.52
CA ASP A 7 5.06 16.95 -2.85
C ASP A 7 4.43 15.66 -3.40
N ARG A 8 3.21 15.75 -3.95
CA ARG A 8 2.69 14.64 -4.77
C ARG A 8 3.65 14.40 -5.93
N HIS A 9 3.93 13.12 -6.21
CA HIS A 9 4.57 12.66 -7.43
C HIS A 9 3.62 12.87 -8.62
N VAL A 10 3.38 14.15 -8.93
CA VAL A 10 2.66 14.69 -10.08
C VAL A 10 1.18 14.29 -10.15
N ASP A 11 0.30 15.29 -10.32
CA ASP A 11 -1.01 15.18 -10.98
C ASP A 11 -0.82 14.70 -12.44
N SER A 12 -0.17 13.56 -12.63
CA SER A 12 0.04 12.99 -13.94
C SER A 12 -1.26 12.29 -14.28
N ASP A 13 -1.97 12.87 -15.23
CA ASP A 13 -3.12 12.26 -15.86
C ASP A 13 -2.65 10.98 -16.57
N THR A 14 -2.63 9.86 -15.83
CA THR A 14 -2.22 8.52 -16.27
C THR A 14 -3.24 7.85 -17.18
N ARG A 15 -4.28 8.55 -17.62
CA ARG A 15 -5.07 8.11 -18.77
C ARG A 15 -4.21 8.33 -20.01
N PHE A 16 -3.74 7.24 -20.58
CA PHE A 16 -2.83 7.26 -21.73
C PHE A 16 -3.57 7.48 -23.05
N THR A 17 -4.88 7.25 -23.05
CA THR A 17 -5.75 7.33 -24.22
C THR A 17 -6.63 8.59 -24.20
N ARG A 18 -7.04 9.04 -25.39
CA ARG A 18 -8.09 10.05 -25.59
C ARG A 18 -9.27 9.36 -26.28
N GLY A 19 -10.09 8.69 -25.49
CA GLY A 19 -11.14 7.81 -26.00
C GLY A 19 -10.56 6.52 -26.60
N MET A 20 -11.33 5.86 -27.47
CA MET A 20 -10.96 4.53 -28.00
C MET A 20 -9.89 4.57 -29.11
N TRP A 21 -9.84 5.64 -29.89
CA TRP A 21 -9.14 5.68 -31.17
C TRP A 21 -7.74 6.28 -31.12
N GLU A 22 -7.47 7.13 -30.12
CA GLU A 22 -6.26 7.94 -30.05
C GLU A 22 -5.53 7.76 -28.72
N THR A 23 -4.20 7.80 -28.76
CA THR A 23 -3.38 8.05 -27.57
C THR A 23 -3.24 9.56 -27.37
N LYS A 24 -2.95 9.97 -26.13
CA LYS A 24 -2.60 11.38 -25.89
C LYS A 24 -1.27 11.72 -26.55
N GLN A 25 -1.12 12.98 -26.97
CA GLN A 25 0.13 13.47 -27.53
C GLN A 25 1.28 13.25 -26.53
N GLY A 26 2.40 12.71 -27.00
CA GLY A 26 3.56 12.37 -26.16
C GLY A 26 3.49 11.00 -25.50
N VAL A 27 2.38 10.26 -25.65
CA VAL A 27 2.21 8.90 -25.11
C VAL A 27 2.36 7.87 -26.22
N ASN A 28 3.27 6.93 -26.01
CA ASN A 28 3.44 5.74 -26.84
C ASN A 28 3.11 4.49 -26.01
N ILE A 29 2.23 3.62 -26.53
CA ILE A 29 1.89 2.35 -25.89
C ILE A 29 2.29 1.19 -26.79
N ASN A 30 3.18 0.36 -26.29
CA ASN A 30 3.62 -0.88 -26.89
C ASN A 30 2.83 -2.04 -26.27
N TRP A 31 1.79 -2.51 -26.96
CA TRP A 31 0.95 -3.62 -26.49
C TRP A 31 1.58 -4.97 -26.82
N ALA A 32 1.51 -5.94 -25.91
CA ALA A 32 1.82 -7.34 -26.23
C ALA A 32 0.87 -7.83 -27.33
N ALA A 33 1.41 -8.19 -28.49
CA ALA A 33 0.64 -8.49 -29.70
C ALA A 33 0.69 -9.98 -30.07
N GLU A 34 1.89 -10.55 -30.12
CA GLU A 34 2.12 -11.93 -30.55
C GLU A 34 3.26 -12.56 -29.74
N GLY A 35 3.00 -13.71 -29.13
CA GLY A 35 3.97 -14.56 -28.44
C GLY A 35 4.97 -15.14 -29.43
N VAL A 36 6.25 -14.87 -29.20
CA VAL A 36 7.37 -15.35 -30.02
C VAL A 36 8.16 -16.46 -29.35
N LYS A 37 8.00 -16.61 -28.04
CA LYS A 37 8.60 -17.66 -27.22
C LYS A 37 7.65 -17.98 -26.08
N THR A 38 7.41 -19.25 -25.81
CA THR A 38 6.69 -19.73 -24.62
C THR A 38 7.31 -21.05 -24.18
N GLU A 39 7.73 -21.13 -22.93
CA GLU A 39 8.42 -22.31 -22.38
C GLU A 39 8.01 -22.56 -20.92
N VAL A 40 8.07 -23.83 -20.51
CA VAL A 40 7.98 -24.19 -19.09
C VAL A 40 9.32 -23.88 -18.42
N GLN A 41 9.28 -23.21 -17.28
CA GLN A 41 10.41 -23.01 -16.40
C GLN A 41 10.15 -23.67 -15.05
N GLU A 42 11.16 -24.32 -14.50
CA GLU A 42 11.12 -24.94 -13.16
C GLU A 42 9.95 -25.94 -12.97
N GLN A 43 9.48 -26.54 -14.07
CA GLN A 43 8.36 -27.50 -14.16
C GLN A 43 6.97 -26.95 -13.77
N SER A 44 6.89 -25.80 -13.10
CA SER A 44 5.65 -25.28 -12.48
C SER A 44 5.31 -23.84 -12.89
N SER A 45 6.13 -23.21 -13.75
CA SER A 45 5.89 -21.85 -14.24
C SER A 45 6.02 -21.77 -15.76
N ILE A 46 5.41 -20.73 -16.33
CA ILE A 46 5.54 -20.40 -17.75
C ILE A 46 6.32 -19.10 -17.88
N TYR A 47 7.28 -19.10 -18.80
CA TYR A 47 7.92 -17.89 -19.29
C TYR A 47 7.52 -17.68 -20.76
N SER A 48 7.07 -16.47 -21.08
CA SER A 48 6.69 -16.09 -22.44
C SER A 48 7.27 -14.74 -22.81
N VAL A 49 7.58 -14.56 -24.09
CA VAL A 49 7.99 -13.29 -24.67
C VAL A 49 7.00 -12.93 -25.77
N ALA A 50 6.41 -11.74 -25.65
CA ALA A 50 5.52 -11.18 -26.66
C ALA A 50 6.21 -10.04 -27.41
N SER A 51 6.16 -10.08 -28.73
CA SER A 51 6.47 -8.93 -29.58
C SER A 51 5.36 -7.89 -29.49
N THR A 52 5.71 -6.61 -29.59
CA THR A 52 4.73 -5.51 -29.59
C THR A 52 4.13 -5.21 -30.97
N LYS A 53 4.51 -6.01 -31.97
CA LYS A 53 3.92 -6.05 -33.32
C LYS A 53 3.73 -7.50 -33.79
N ASN A 54 2.81 -7.72 -34.73
CA ASN A 54 2.62 -9.02 -35.36
C ASN A 54 3.84 -9.40 -36.21
N ILE A 55 4.23 -10.68 -36.16
CA ILE A 55 5.37 -11.21 -36.91
C ILE A 55 4.87 -11.78 -38.25
N ARG A 56 5.32 -11.20 -39.36
CA ARG A 56 4.97 -11.61 -40.73
C ARG A 56 6.16 -12.18 -41.48
N HIS A 57 7.35 -11.63 -41.24
CA HIS A 57 8.61 -12.10 -41.82
C HIS A 57 9.77 -11.93 -40.85
N ARG A 58 10.94 -12.51 -41.14
CA ARG A 58 12.12 -12.46 -40.26
C ARG A 58 12.58 -11.04 -39.88
N GLY A 59 12.38 -10.05 -40.76
CA GLY A 59 12.68 -8.65 -40.46
C GLY A 59 11.86 -8.06 -39.31
N ASP A 60 10.74 -8.68 -38.94
CA ASP A 60 9.90 -8.21 -37.84
C ASP A 60 10.50 -8.50 -36.45
N TYR A 61 11.48 -9.38 -36.36
CA TYR A 61 12.19 -9.64 -35.10
C TYR A 61 13.19 -8.53 -34.72
N LEU A 62 13.41 -7.55 -35.60
CA LEU A 62 14.37 -6.47 -35.42
C LEU A 62 13.66 -5.16 -35.04
N ASN A 63 14.35 -4.31 -34.26
CA ASN A 63 13.91 -2.97 -33.86
C ASN A 63 12.47 -2.92 -33.32
N VAL A 64 12.13 -3.85 -32.44
CA VAL A 64 10.80 -3.99 -31.84
C VAL A 64 10.92 -4.16 -30.34
N ALA A 65 10.02 -3.53 -29.58
CA ALA A 65 9.90 -3.77 -28.16
C ALA A 65 9.31 -5.15 -27.88
N THR A 66 9.66 -5.73 -26.75
CA THR A 66 9.09 -7.00 -26.27
C THR A 66 8.60 -6.84 -24.85
N ILE A 67 7.62 -7.66 -24.48
CA ILE A 67 7.15 -7.80 -23.10
C ILE A 67 7.39 -9.25 -22.70
N SER A 68 8.23 -9.44 -21.70
CA SER A 68 8.42 -10.74 -21.05
C SER A 68 7.33 -10.93 -20.00
N THR A 69 6.79 -12.14 -19.87
CA THR A 69 5.77 -12.49 -18.87
C THR A 69 6.09 -13.83 -18.22
N LYS A 70 6.11 -13.86 -16.89
CA LYS A 70 6.15 -15.07 -16.07
C LYS A 70 4.77 -15.31 -15.46
N ILE A 71 4.27 -16.54 -15.59
CA ILE A 71 3.04 -17.01 -14.93
C ILE A 71 3.42 -18.13 -13.97
N SER A 72 3.02 -18.00 -12.71
CA SER A 72 3.33 -18.97 -11.65
C SER A 72 2.24 -18.99 -10.58
N SER A 73 2.35 -19.88 -9.60
CA SER A 73 1.42 -19.93 -8.46
C SER A 73 2.17 -19.84 -7.13
N PRO A 74 2.07 -18.71 -6.39
CA PRO A 74 2.77 -18.55 -5.12
C PRO A 74 2.09 -19.26 -3.95
N ARG A 75 0.79 -19.54 -4.06
CA ARG A 75 -0.05 -20.24 -3.08
C ARG A 75 -1.23 -20.91 -3.76
N LYS A 76 -1.83 -21.89 -3.07
CA LYS A 76 -3.10 -22.50 -3.46
C LYS A 76 -4.16 -21.43 -3.78
N GLY A 77 -4.81 -21.56 -4.93
CA GLY A 77 -5.89 -20.69 -5.38
C GLY A 77 -5.42 -19.34 -5.91
N ILE A 78 -4.11 -19.16 -6.11
CA ILE A 78 -3.52 -17.89 -6.58
C ILE A 78 -2.66 -18.12 -7.82
N ILE A 79 -2.90 -17.33 -8.87
CA ILE A 79 -2.01 -17.23 -10.03
C ILE A 79 -1.34 -15.86 -10.00
N GLY A 80 -0.01 -15.83 -10.01
CA GLY A 80 0.80 -14.63 -10.22
C GLY A 80 1.17 -14.43 -11.68
N VAL A 81 1.06 -13.19 -12.14
CA VAL A 81 1.54 -12.72 -13.44
C VAL A 81 2.52 -11.58 -13.20
N GLU A 82 3.74 -11.78 -13.69
CA GLU A 82 4.81 -10.79 -13.64
C GLU A 82 5.22 -10.47 -15.08
N SER A 83 5.07 -9.22 -15.49
CA SER A 83 5.39 -8.77 -16.85
C SER A 83 6.31 -7.58 -16.82
N TYR A 84 7.32 -7.57 -17.68
CA TYR A 84 8.30 -6.48 -17.75
C TYR A 84 8.77 -6.23 -19.18
N HIS A 85 9.22 -5.00 -19.44
CA HIS A 85 9.89 -4.61 -20.67
C HIS A 85 11.41 -4.72 -20.51
N HIS A 86 12.07 -3.73 -19.89
CA HIS A 86 13.50 -3.83 -19.59
C HIS A 86 13.76 -4.49 -18.23
N LEU A 87 14.41 -5.66 -18.24
CA LEU A 87 14.67 -6.45 -17.04
C LEU A 87 15.58 -5.72 -16.04
N SER A 88 16.71 -5.17 -16.49
CA SER A 88 17.70 -4.57 -15.58
C SER A 88 17.12 -3.38 -14.77
N PRO A 89 16.46 -2.38 -15.38
CA PRO A 89 15.78 -1.34 -14.63
C PRO A 89 14.66 -1.86 -13.73
N TYR A 90 13.93 -2.90 -14.14
CA TYR A 90 12.89 -3.51 -13.30
C TYR A 90 13.49 -4.13 -12.02
N LEU A 91 14.54 -4.94 -12.15
CA LEU A 91 15.24 -5.55 -11.02
C LEU A 91 15.94 -4.52 -10.12
N ASN A 92 16.44 -3.43 -10.71
CA ASN A 92 17.14 -2.36 -9.99
C ASN A 92 16.23 -1.22 -9.54
N SER A 93 14.90 -1.39 -9.59
CA SER A 93 13.92 -0.35 -9.25
C SER A 93 14.00 0.13 -7.79
N LYS A 94 14.57 -0.70 -6.90
CA LYS A 94 14.59 -0.48 -5.45
C LYS A 94 13.20 -0.17 -4.87
N GLU A 95 12.16 -0.66 -5.53
CA GLU A 95 10.79 -0.50 -5.06
C GLU A 95 10.63 -1.24 -3.72
N ALA A 96 10.13 -0.55 -2.70
CA ALA A 96 9.63 -1.20 -1.50
C ALA A 96 8.48 -2.15 -1.88
N ARG A 97 8.41 -3.32 -1.26
CA ARG A 97 7.40 -4.33 -1.59
C ARG A 97 6.78 -4.90 -0.33
N PHE A 98 5.53 -5.35 -0.46
CA PHE A 98 4.85 -6.04 0.62
C PHE A 98 5.50 -7.41 0.86
N ASP A 99 5.60 -7.80 2.13
CA ASP A 99 5.96 -9.16 2.48
C ASP A 99 4.85 -10.10 2.00
N THR A 100 5.22 -11.13 1.24
CA THR A 100 4.28 -12.15 0.74
C THR A 100 4.68 -13.53 1.24
N LEU A 101 3.68 -14.28 1.71
CA LEU A 101 3.85 -15.61 2.29
C LEU A 101 3.64 -16.67 1.22
N SER A 102 4.66 -16.86 0.36
CA SER A 102 4.62 -17.91 -0.66
C SER A 102 4.86 -19.30 -0.04
N GLU A 103 4.25 -20.33 -0.62
CA GLU A 103 4.43 -21.72 -0.22
C GLU A 103 4.79 -22.59 -1.43
N LYS A 104 5.38 -23.76 -1.21
CA LYS A 104 5.52 -24.75 -2.29
C LYS A 104 4.13 -25.29 -2.62
N THR A 105 3.62 -24.94 -3.80
CA THR A 105 2.30 -25.38 -4.26
C THR A 105 2.42 -26.54 -5.23
N GLN A 106 1.39 -27.38 -5.29
CA GLN A 106 1.19 -28.23 -6.46
C GLN A 106 0.69 -27.33 -7.60
N CYS A 107 1.58 -27.08 -8.56
CA CYS A 107 1.30 -26.30 -9.75
C CYS A 107 1.86 -27.05 -10.95
N SER A 108 1.05 -27.21 -11.99
CA SER A 108 1.47 -27.81 -13.24
C SER A 108 1.52 -26.75 -14.33
N ALA A 109 2.54 -26.80 -15.16
CA ALA A 109 2.69 -25.95 -16.33
C ALA A 109 2.92 -26.82 -17.56
N SER A 110 2.24 -26.51 -18.66
CA SER A 110 2.43 -27.20 -19.93
C SER A 110 2.31 -26.23 -21.11
N VAL A 111 3.12 -26.46 -22.13
CA VAL A 111 3.08 -25.73 -23.40
C VAL A 111 2.30 -26.57 -24.41
N THR A 112 1.53 -25.89 -25.25
CA THR A 112 0.77 -26.46 -26.37
C THR A 112 1.20 -25.75 -27.65
N GLU A 113 0.75 -26.22 -28.82
CA GLU A 113 1.02 -25.54 -30.09
C GLU A 113 0.50 -24.09 -30.10
N GLU A 114 -0.62 -23.83 -29.42
CA GLU A 114 -1.29 -22.53 -29.44
C GLU A 114 -0.84 -21.57 -28.32
N GLY A 115 -0.10 -22.07 -27.32
CA GLY A 115 0.22 -21.29 -26.12
C GLY A 115 0.65 -22.14 -24.93
N ALA A 116 0.17 -21.82 -23.74
CA ALA A 116 0.48 -22.56 -22.52
C ALA A 116 -0.64 -22.48 -21.48
N ILE A 117 -0.61 -23.40 -20.53
CA ILE A 117 -1.50 -23.39 -19.38
C ILE A 117 -0.70 -23.62 -18.10
N VAL A 118 -1.02 -22.81 -17.08
CA VAL A 118 -0.59 -23.00 -15.69
C VAL A 118 -1.83 -23.34 -14.88
N THR A 119 -1.83 -24.46 -14.16
CA THR A 119 -2.91 -24.86 -13.27
C THR A 119 -2.39 -24.91 -11.85
N ALA A 120 -2.96 -24.09 -10.97
CA ALA A 120 -2.65 -24.10 -9.55
C ALA A 120 -3.65 -24.99 -8.81
N GLU A 121 -3.18 -25.62 -7.74
CA GLU A 121 -4.08 -26.20 -6.74
C GLU A 121 -5.11 -25.16 -6.28
N GLY A 122 -6.33 -25.60 -5.93
CA GLY A 122 -7.39 -24.71 -5.45
C GLY A 122 -8.29 -24.13 -6.53
N GLY A 123 -8.24 -24.69 -7.74
CA GLY A 123 -9.29 -24.55 -8.76
C GLY A 123 -9.10 -23.38 -9.73
N ILE A 124 -7.89 -22.87 -9.90
CA ILE A 124 -7.60 -21.78 -10.85
C ILE A 124 -6.52 -22.18 -11.85
N SER A 125 -6.72 -21.77 -13.10
CA SER A 125 -5.73 -21.86 -14.16
C SER A 125 -5.58 -20.54 -14.92
N ALA A 126 -4.41 -20.34 -15.51
CA ALA A 126 -4.15 -19.28 -16.48
C ALA A 126 -3.74 -19.91 -17.81
N ARG A 127 -4.51 -19.61 -18.86
CA ARG A 127 -4.27 -20.07 -20.22
C ARG A 127 -3.74 -18.93 -21.07
N LEU A 128 -2.46 -19.01 -21.41
CA LEU A 128 -1.79 -18.10 -22.32
C LEU A 128 -2.00 -18.58 -23.76
N GLN A 129 -2.35 -17.66 -24.66
CA GLN A 129 -2.38 -17.86 -26.11
C GLN A 129 -1.26 -17.05 -26.74
N ASN A 130 -0.54 -17.63 -27.71
CA ASN A 130 0.54 -16.92 -28.39
C ASN A 130 0.01 -15.93 -29.44
N LYS A 131 -1.03 -16.29 -30.20
CA LYS A 131 -1.47 -15.50 -31.35
C LYS A 131 -3.00 -15.40 -31.46
N PRO A 132 -3.61 -14.24 -31.14
CA PRO A 132 -2.98 -13.07 -30.52
C PRO A 132 -2.54 -13.36 -29.08
N PHE A 133 -1.61 -12.56 -28.55
CA PHE A 133 -1.16 -12.70 -27.16
C PHE A 133 -2.31 -12.38 -26.19
N ASN A 134 -2.81 -13.40 -25.49
CA ASN A 134 -3.87 -13.29 -24.49
C ASN A 134 -3.57 -14.17 -23.28
N ILE A 135 -4.16 -13.83 -22.13
CA ILE A 135 -4.17 -14.69 -20.94
C ILE A 135 -5.59 -14.75 -20.39
N ASP A 136 -6.20 -15.93 -20.42
CA ASP A 136 -7.50 -16.20 -19.80
C ASP A 136 -7.28 -16.74 -18.38
N PHE A 137 -8.00 -16.22 -17.39
CA PHE A 137 -8.02 -16.74 -16.03
C PHE A 137 -9.32 -17.51 -15.79
N ILE A 138 -9.18 -18.80 -15.48
CA ILE A 138 -10.29 -19.75 -15.50
C ILE A 138 -10.37 -20.40 -14.10
N GLY A 139 -11.53 -20.33 -13.48
CA GLY A 139 -11.83 -20.96 -12.19
C GLY A 139 -12.29 -22.41 -12.36
N GLU A 140 -12.95 -22.94 -11.32
CA GLU A 140 -13.60 -24.25 -11.37
C GLU A 140 -14.70 -24.28 -12.45
N ASP A 141 -15.06 -25.48 -12.89
CA ASP A 141 -16.07 -25.73 -13.93
C ASP A 141 -15.84 -24.96 -15.25
N LEU A 142 -14.56 -24.65 -15.54
CA LEU A 142 -14.15 -23.88 -16.72
C LEU A 142 -14.75 -22.47 -16.79
N GLN A 143 -15.15 -21.91 -15.65
CA GLN A 143 -15.68 -20.54 -15.59
C GLN A 143 -14.58 -19.53 -15.94
N LEU A 144 -14.79 -18.76 -17.01
CA LEU A 144 -13.96 -17.58 -17.26
C LEU A 144 -14.23 -16.51 -16.19
N LEU A 145 -13.19 -16.24 -15.39
CA LEU A 145 -13.21 -15.24 -14.32
C LEU A 145 -12.98 -13.85 -14.92
N THR A 146 -11.83 -13.69 -15.58
CA THR A 146 -11.39 -12.49 -16.29
C THR A 146 -10.31 -12.85 -17.32
N LYS A 147 -9.82 -11.88 -18.08
CA LYS A 147 -8.73 -12.08 -19.04
C LYS A 147 -7.94 -10.80 -19.33
N LEU A 148 -6.70 -10.98 -19.73
CA LEU A 148 -5.92 -10.04 -20.51
C LEU A 148 -6.11 -10.38 -22.00
N GLY A 149 -7.00 -9.66 -22.68
CA GLY A 149 -7.27 -9.84 -24.12
C GLY A 149 -6.50 -8.85 -25.00
N PHE A 150 -7.03 -8.56 -26.19
CA PHE A 150 -6.52 -7.55 -27.11
C PHE A 150 -6.18 -6.22 -26.40
N ARG A 151 -4.94 -5.71 -26.61
CA ARG A 151 -4.44 -4.46 -26.02
C ARG A 151 -4.71 -4.36 -24.52
N SER A 152 -4.38 -5.42 -23.79
CA SER A 152 -4.58 -5.47 -22.33
C SER A 152 -3.30 -5.44 -21.53
N LEU A 153 -2.17 -5.89 -22.08
CA LEU A 153 -0.87 -5.79 -21.42
C LEU A 153 0.04 -4.93 -22.29
N GLY A 154 0.63 -3.88 -21.72
CA GLY A 154 1.44 -2.94 -22.48
C GLY A 154 2.50 -2.23 -21.66
N HIS A 155 3.56 -1.82 -22.36
CA HIS A 155 4.58 -0.90 -21.87
C HIS A 155 4.31 0.49 -22.45
N VAL A 156 4.30 1.50 -21.59
CA VAL A 156 3.96 2.89 -21.92
C VAL A 156 5.18 3.78 -21.72
N LEU A 157 5.45 4.63 -22.71
CA LEU A 157 6.39 5.73 -22.60
C LEU A 157 5.61 7.03 -22.64
N ASP A 158 5.65 7.79 -21.55
CA ASP A 158 4.95 9.07 -21.41
C ASP A 158 5.92 10.25 -21.34
N SER A 159 6.00 11.03 -22.41
CA SER A 159 6.84 12.23 -22.49
C SER A 159 6.15 13.53 -22.06
N ARG A 160 4.88 13.47 -21.62
CA ARG A 160 4.14 14.65 -21.11
C ARG A 160 4.73 15.16 -19.80
N TYR A 161 5.25 14.26 -18.97
CA TYR A 161 5.82 14.55 -17.65
C TYR A 161 7.24 13.96 -17.54
N PRO A 162 8.26 14.64 -18.09
CA PRO A 162 9.63 14.13 -18.11
C PRO A 162 10.22 14.05 -16.69
N ARG A 163 10.76 12.87 -16.30
CA ARG A 163 11.61 12.76 -15.09
C ARG A 163 12.94 13.49 -15.36
N LYS A 164 13.30 14.43 -14.49
CA LYS A 164 14.55 15.23 -14.59
C LYS A 164 15.84 14.39 -14.56
N THR A 165 15.77 13.10 -14.20
CA THR A 165 16.93 12.25 -13.88
C THR A 165 17.30 11.20 -14.92
N LEU A 166 16.54 11.04 -16.02
CA LEU A 166 16.85 10.03 -17.04
C LEU A 166 17.56 10.64 -18.26
N SER A 167 18.83 10.30 -18.44
CA SER A 167 19.60 10.61 -19.65
C SER A 167 19.08 9.78 -20.84
N ALA A 168 19.07 10.42 -22.02
CA ALA A 168 18.72 9.92 -23.36
C ALA A 168 17.24 9.80 -23.75
N ASN A 169 16.29 9.51 -22.85
CA ASN A 169 14.85 9.54 -23.16
C ASN A 169 14.06 10.28 -22.07
N ARG A 170 13.48 11.43 -22.43
CA ARG A 170 12.67 12.29 -21.53
C ARG A 170 11.30 11.68 -21.18
N ALA A 171 11.05 10.41 -21.46
CA ALA A 171 9.75 9.75 -21.23
C ALA A 171 9.77 8.92 -19.95
N SER A 172 8.71 9.02 -19.17
CA SER A 172 8.49 8.19 -17.97
C SER A 172 7.93 6.83 -18.38
N PRO A 173 8.56 5.70 -18.00
CA PRO A 173 8.05 4.36 -18.28
C PRO A 173 6.91 3.99 -17.32
N TYR A 174 5.91 3.28 -17.83
CA TYR A 174 4.86 2.62 -17.06
C TYR A 174 4.55 1.26 -17.66
N MET A 175 4.05 0.35 -16.84
CA MET A 175 3.37 -0.86 -17.29
C MET A 175 1.87 -0.72 -17.08
N THR A 176 1.07 -1.23 -18.02
CA THR A 176 -0.38 -1.28 -17.89
C THR A 176 -0.93 -2.69 -18.13
N ALA A 177 -1.86 -3.09 -17.27
CA ALA A 177 -2.65 -4.33 -17.40
C ALA A 177 -4.14 -3.98 -17.37
N GLN A 178 -4.94 -4.54 -18.28
CA GLN A 178 -6.36 -4.23 -18.40
C GLN A 178 -7.21 -5.49 -18.36
N LEU A 179 -7.72 -5.81 -17.17
CA LEU A 179 -8.50 -7.02 -16.94
C LEU A 179 -9.95 -6.79 -17.39
N HIS A 180 -10.47 -7.68 -18.21
CA HIS A 180 -11.84 -7.59 -18.71
C HIS A 180 -12.87 -7.83 -17.59
N LEU A 181 -13.97 -7.09 -17.66
CA LEU A 181 -15.14 -7.28 -16.83
C LEU A 181 -16.30 -7.84 -17.66
N SER A 182 -17.05 -8.77 -17.09
CA SER A 182 -18.25 -9.35 -17.68
C SER A 182 -19.48 -8.45 -17.46
N VAL A 183 -20.57 -8.76 -18.16
CA VAL A 183 -21.86 -8.08 -17.95
C VAL A 183 -22.32 -8.26 -16.51
N GLY A 184 -22.70 -7.15 -15.86
CA GLY A 184 -23.20 -7.14 -14.48
C GLY A 184 -22.13 -7.34 -13.41
N GLU A 185 -20.85 -7.40 -13.79
CA GLU A 185 -19.75 -7.55 -12.86
C GLU A 185 -19.51 -6.28 -12.03
N LYS A 186 -19.34 -6.45 -10.73
CA LYS A 186 -19.13 -5.38 -9.75
C LYS A 186 -17.79 -5.54 -9.06
N VAL A 187 -17.08 -4.43 -8.92
CA VAL A 187 -15.75 -4.35 -8.29
C VAL A 187 -15.85 -3.65 -6.93
N PHE A 188 -15.13 -4.18 -5.94
CA PHE A 188 -15.11 -3.74 -4.54
C PHE A 188 -13.68 -3.67 -3.99
N GLY A 189 -13.48 -2.98 -2.86
CA GLY A 189 -12.18 -2.89 -2.18
C GLY A 189 -11.41 -1.64 -2.56
N LEU A 190 -10.11 -1.80 -2.88
CA LEU A 190 -9.13 -0.75 -3.10
C LEU A 190 -8.80 0.09 -1.85
N GLY A 191 -8.92 -0.54 -0.67
CA GLY A 191 -8.68 0.08 0.64
C GLY A 191 -9.94 0.66 1.30
N GLU A 192 -9.72 1.48 2.33
CA GLU A 192 -10.77 2.27 2.98
C GLU A 192 -11.21 3.40 2.03
N ARG A 193 -12.50 3.52 1.72
CA ARG A 193 -12.99 4.54 0.78
C ARG A 193 -14.34 5.06 1.24
N PHE A 194 -14.57 6.36 1.07
CA PHE A 194 -15.75 7.06 1.59
C PHE A 194 -16.82 7.37 0.53
N GLY A 195 -16.49 7.16 -0.75
CA GLY A 195 -17.44 7.25 -1.86
C GLY A 195 -18.28 5.97 -2.05
N PRO A 196 -18.96 5.83 -3.21
CA PRO A 196 -19.79 4.65 -3.50
C PRO A 196 -19.03 3.33 -3.32
N PHE A 197 -19.74 2.35 -2.74
CA PHE A 197 -19.17 1.04 -2.40
C PHE A 197 -18.70 0.26 -3.64
N VAL A 198 -19.52 0.25 -4.71
CA VAL A 198 -19.19 -0.35 -6.00
C VAL A 198 -18.26 0.60 -6.78
N LYS A 199 -17.10 0.10 -7.21
CA LYS A 199 -16.03 0.90 -7.82
C LYS A 199 -16.18 1.13 -9.32
N ASN A 200 -17.09 0.42 -9.99
CA ASN A 200 -17.42 0.64 -11.39
C ASN A 200 -17.74 2.11 -11.67
N GLY A 201 -17.08 2.68 -12.67
CA GLY A 201 -17.14 4.10 -13.05
C GLY A 201 -16.12 5.00 -12.33
N GLN A 202 -15.31 4.48 -11.39
CA GLN A 202 -14.38 5.29 -10.58
C GLN A 202 -12.93 5.14 -11.04
N ARG A 203 -12.21 6.26 -11.05
CA ARG A 203 -10.74 6.30 -11.02
C ARG A 203 -10.31 6.24 -9.55
N VAL A 204 -9.41 5.33 -9.23
CA VAL A 204 -8.91 5.13 -7.87
C VAL A 204 -7.39 5.14 -7.90
N GLU A 205 -6.81 6.04 -7.12
CA GLU A 205 -5.38 6.17 -6.92
C GLU A 205 -4.98 5.54 -5.60
N ILE A 206 -3.90 4.75 -5.61
CA ILE A 206 -3.33 4.10 -4.42
C ILE A 206 -2.23 5.01 -3.87
N TRP A 207 -2.65 5.97 -3.05
CA TRP A 207 -1.78 6.98 -2.46
C TRP A 207 -2.36 7.46 -1.13
N ASN A 208 -1.67 7.18 -0.02
CA ASN A 208 -2.12 7.50 1.33
C ASN A 208 -2.14 9.00 1.54
N GLU A 209 -3.29 9.53 1.95
CA GLU A 209 -3.44 10.96 2.19
C GLU A 209 -4.34 11.22 3.40
N ASP A 210 -3.95 12.22 4.18
CA ASP A 210 -4.84 12.82 5.16
C ASP A 210 -5.78 13.80 4.45
N GLY A 211 -6.95 13.29 4.06
CA GLY A 211 -7.98 14.01 3.30
C GLY A 211 -9.35 14.05 3.98
N GLY A 212 -9.44 13.67 5.25
CA GLY A 212 -10.71 13.46 5.94
C GLY A 212 -11.48 12.24 5.40
N THR A 213 -12.73 12.12 5.81
CA THR A 213 -13.62 11.02 5.40
C THR A 213 -14.69 11.46 4.40
N SER A 214 -14.48 12.59 3.72
CA SER A 214 -15.48 13.26 2.88
C SER A 214 -14.95 13.65 1.51
N SER A 215 -13.85 13.03 1.07
CA SER A 215 -13.24 13.21 -0.23
C SER A 215 -12.88 11.85 -0.87
N GLU A 216 -12.32 11.87 -2.07
CA GLU A 216 -11.78 10.69 -2.74
C GLU A 216 -10.45 10.20 -2.14
N TRP A 217 -9.79 11.06 -1.36
CA TRP A 217 -8.56 10.73 -0.64
C TRP A 217 -8.87 9.82 0.53
N THR A 218 -7.87 9.03 0.92
CA THR A 218 -8.01 8.09 2.02
C THR A 218 -6.68 7.81 2.67
N TYR A 219 -6.75 7.49 3.95
CA TYR A 219 -5.63 7.12 4.80
C TYR A 219 -5.07 5.75 4.46
N LYS A 220 -5.93 4.82 4.01
CA LYS A 220 -5.61 3.38 3.91
C LYS A 220 -5.85 2.85 2.50
N ASN A 221 -4.89 3.05 1.62
CA ASN A 221 -4.96 2.53 0.25
C ASN A 221 -4.40 1.11 0.20
N ILE A 222 -5.16 0.19 -0.40
CA ILE A 222 -4.73 -1.19 -0.60
C ILE A 222 -4.88 -1.52 -2.08
N PRO A 223 -3.84 -1.95 -2.80
CA PRO A 223 -3.91 -2.29 -4.22
C PRO A 223 -4.55 -3.67 -4.45
N PHE A 224 -5.68 -3.92 -3.78
CA PHE A 224 -6.45 -5.15 -3.85
C PHE A 224 -7.92 -4.83 -4.12
N TYR A 225 -8.50 -5.47 -5.13
CA TYR A 225 -9.95 -5.42 -5.37
C TYR A 225 -10.53 -6.82 -5.47
N MET A 226 -11.84 -6.93 -5.23
CA MET A 226 -12.62 -8.14 -5.45
C MET A 226 -13.72 -7.92 -6.47
N SER A 227 -14.05 -8.98 -7.20
CA SER A 227 -15.17 -9.05 -8.12
C SER A 227 -16.27 -9.94 -7.55
N ASN A 228 -17.53 -9.61 -7.85
CA ASN A 228 -18.66 -10.52 -7.59
C ASN A 228 -18.67 -11.77 -8.49
N ARG A 229 -17.64 -12.00 -9.31
CA ARG A 229 -17.44 -13.20 -10.12
C ARG A 229 -16.51 -14.25 -9.49
N GLY A 230 -16.21 -14.13 -8.19
CA GLY A 230 -15.44 -15.15 -7.49
C GLY A 230 -13.92 -15.05 -7.72
N TYR A 231 -13.41 -13.82 -7.87
CA TYR A 231 -11.97 -13.58 -7.84
C TYR A 231 -11.64 -12.21 -7.24
N GLY A 232 -10.42 -12.07 -6.73
CA GLY A 232 -9.79 -10.80 -6.40
C GLY A 232 -8.49 -10.60 -7.18
N VAL A 233 -8.00 -9.38 -7.19
CA VAL A 233 -6.73 -9.01 -7.84
C VAL A 233 -5.92 -8.17 -6.89
N PHE A 234 -4.72 -8.65 -6.56
CA PHE A 234 -3.73 -7.91 -5.79
C PHE A 234 -2.59 -7.48 -6.71
N VAL A 235 -2.30 -6.18 -6.77
CA VAL A 235 -1.15 -5.65 -7.50
C VAL A 235 -0.01 -5.47 -6.51
N ASP A 236 1.07 -6.22 -6.68
CA ASP A 236 2.24 -6.18 -5.80
C ASP A 236 3.16 -5.04 -6.22
N SER A 237 2.79 -3.86 -5.75
CA SER A 237 3.59 -2.64 -5.84
C SER A 237 3.14 -1.71 -4.72
N THR A 238 4.07 -1.02 -4.07
CA THR A 238 3.75 0.02 -3.08
C THR A 238 3.81 1.43 -3.69
N SER A 239 4.25 1.54 -4.94
CA SER A 239 4.28 2.78 -5.71
C SER A 239 2.88 3.36 -5.97
N ASN A 240 2.82 4.50 -6.68
CA ASN A 240 1.55 5.13 -7.06
C ASN A 240 0.86 4.33 -8.17
N ILE A 241 -0.05 3.43 -7.78
CA ILE A 241 -0.85 2.61 -8.70
C ILE A 241 -2.16 3.33 -9.01
N ILE A 242 -2.52 3.37 -10.29
CA ILE A 242 -3.81 3.90 -10.73
C ILE A 242 -4.70 2.79 -11.26
N PHE A 243 -5.92 2.73 -10.73
CA PHE A 243 -7.00 1.88 -11.20
C PHE A 243 -8.07 2.75 -11.90
N GLU A 244 -8.35 2.47 -13.16
CA GLU A 244 -9.52 3.00 -13.85
C GLU A 244 -10.55 1.86 -13.98
N VAL A 245 -11.52 1.82 -13.06
CA VAL A 245 -12.52 0.76 -12.97
C VAL A 245 -13.71 1.16 -13.85
N GLN A 246 -13.76 0.70 -15.10
CA GLN A 246 -14.73 1.14 -16.11
C GLN A 246 -14.78 2.66 -16.38
N SER A 247 -13.79 3.42 -15.92
CA SER A 247 -13.75 4.89 -16.02
C SER A 247 -12.92 5.40 -17.21
N GLU A 248 -12.06 4.56 -17.80
CA GLU A 248 -11.40 4.81 -19.09
C GLU A 248 -11.95 3.88 -20.19
N ARG A 249 -11.80 2.56 -20.01
CA ARG A 249 -12.45 1.55 -20.84
C ARG A 249 -13.60 0.93 -20.07
N THR A 250 -14.82 1.11 -20.57
CA THR A 250 -16.06 0.71 -19.89
C THR A 250 -16.27 -0.80 -19.75
N THR A 251 -15.34 -1.63 -20.20
CA THR A 251 -15.40 -3.10 -20.11
C THR A 251 -14.23 -3.69 -19.33
N ARG A 252 -13.45 -2.86 -18.60
CA ARG A 252 -12.20 -3.29 -17.98
C ARG A 252 -11.92 -2.60 -16.65
N VAL A 253 -11.04 -3.22 -15.87
CA VAL A 253 -10.22 -2.54 -14.86
C VAL A 253 -8.85 -2.29 -15.49
N ASN A 254 -8.52 -1.03 -15.77
CA ASN A 254 -7.18 -0.68 -16.23
C ASN A 254 -6.31 -0.38 -15.02
N ILE A 255 -5.14 -0.99 -14.98
CA ILE A 255 -4.14 -0.87 -13.93
C ILE A 255 -2.92 -0.23 -14.56
N THR A 256 -2.37 0.79 -13.92
CA THR A 256 -1.14 1.46 -14.34
C THR A 256 -0.17 1.48 -13.17
N VAL A 257 1.05 1.01 -13.41
CA VAL A 257 2.14 0.98 -12.43
C VAL A 257 3.35 1.72 -13.02
N PRO A 258 3.96 2.68 -12.32
CA PRO A 258 5.19 3.32 -12.75
C PRO A 258 6.35 2.32 -12.87
N GLY A 259 7.18 2.49 -13.91
CA GLY A 259 8.38 1.68 -14.11
C GLY A 259 8.26 0.66 -15.23
N GLU A 260 9.21 -0.27 -15.24
CA GLU A 260 9.49 -1.20 -16.34
C GLU A 260 8.86 -2.59 -16.14
N GLY A 261 8.16 -2.80 -15.02
CA GLY A 261 7.51 -4.06 -14.69
C GLY A 261 6.21 -3.88 -13.91
N ILE A 262 5.34 -4.88 -14.00
CA ILE A 262 4.10 -5.01 -13.24
C ILE A 262 3.99 -6.45 -12.72
N ARG A 263 3.60 -6.58 -11.45
CA ARG A 263 3.30 -7.87 -10.84
C ARG A 263 1.92 -7.82 -10.21
N PHE A 264 1.07 -8.78 -10.56
CA PHE A 264 -0.24 -8.91 -9.94
C PHE A 264 -0.64 -10.37 -9.78
N TYR A 265 -1.60 -10.60 -8.89
CA TYR A 265 -2.06 -11.92 -8.51
C TYR A 265 -3.58 -11.99 -8.65
N ILE A 266 -4.06 -13.01 -9.36
CA ILE A 266 -5.48 -13.39 -9.36
C ILE A 266 -5.69 -14.33 -8.19
N VAL A 267 -6.51 -13.91 -7.24
CA VAL A 267 -6.90 -14.67 -6.05
C VAL A 267 -8.28 -15.25 -6.29
N TYR A 268 -8.37 -16.52 -6.65
CA TYR A 268 -9.64 -17.18 -6.89
C TYR A 268 -10.38 -17.46 -5.58
N GLY A 269 -11.70 -17.54 -5.60
CA GLY A 269 -12.51 -18.13 -4.54
C GLY A 269 -13.99 -18.13 -4.93
N PRO A 270 -14.76 -19.21 -4.66
CA PRO A 270 -16.15 -19.31 -5.10
C PRO A 270 -17.06 -18.22 -4.48
N ASP A 271 -16.62 -17.60 -3.39
CA ASP A 271 -17.31 -16.53 -2.69
C ASP A 271 -16.31 -15.50 -2.11
N PRO A 272 -16.76 -14.28 -1.75
CA PRO A 272 -15.89 -13.24 -1.21
C PRO A 272 -15.09 -13.63 0.05
N LYS A 273 -15.61 -14.50 0.92
CA LYS A 273 -14.89 -14.93 2.14
C LYS A 273 -13.70 -15.80 1.77
N SER A 274 -13.90 -16.74 0.83
CA SER A 274 -12.81 -17.59 0.32
C SER A 274 -11.70 -16.77 -0.34
N ILE A 275 -12.06 -15.72 -1.10
CA ILE A 275 -11.11 -14.79 -1.70
C ILE A 275 -10.30 -14.07 -0.60
N LEU A 276 -10.98 -13.49 0.40
CA LEU A 276 -10.32 -12.79 1.50
C LEU A 276 -9.44 -13.71 2.35
N GLN A 277 -9.87 -14.96 2.56
CA GLN A 277 -9.08 -15.94 3.29
C GLN A 277 -7.77 -16.27 2.56
N ARG A 278 -7.82 -16.50 1.24
CA ARG A 278 -6.62 -16.75 0.42
C ARG A 278 -5.72 -15.51 0.32
N TYR A 279 -6.32 -14.33 0.21
CA TYR A 279 -5.59 -13.06 0.26
C TYR A 279 -4.86 -12.89 1.59
N ALA A 280 -5.53 -13.09 2.73
CA ALA A 280 -4.93 -13.02 4.06
C ALA A 280 -3.86 -14.11 4.29
N GLN A 281 -4.05 -15.32 3.75
CA GLN A 281 -3.00 -16.34 3.72
C GLN A 281 -1.75 -15.86 2.98
N PHE A 282 -1.92 -15.08 1.91
CA PHE A 282 -0.81 -14.60 1.10
C PHE A 282 -0.15 -13.34 1.67
N THR A 283 -0.90 -12.43 2.29
CA THR A 283 -0.41 -11.12 2.72
C THR A 283 -0.35 -10.94 4.25
N GLY A 284 -0.81 -11.90 5.02
CA GLY A 284 -0.89 -11.85 6.48
C GLY A 284 -2.34 -11.78 7.00
N PHE A 285 -2.61 -12.50 8.08
CA PHE A 285 -3.90 -12.47 8.76
C PHE A 285 -3.98 -11.29 9.73
N PRO A 286 -5.19 -10.71 9.93
CA PRO A 286 -5.44 -9.86 11.07
C PRO A 286 -5.13 -10.61 12.37
N ALA A 287 -4.34 -9.99 13.26
CA ALA A 287 -4.12 -10.51 14.61
C ALA A 287 -5.45 -10.51 15.39
N LEU A 288 -5.64 -11.47 16.30
CA LEU A 288 -6.77 -11.49 17.21
C LEU A 288 -6.53 -10.48 18.34
N PRO A 289 -7.29 -9.38 18.44
CA PRO A 289 -7.10 -8.41 19.52
C PRO A 289 -7.51 -9.00 20.87
N PRO A 290 -6.90 -8.56 21.98
CA PRO A 290 -7.34 -8.94 23.33
C PRO A 290 -8.82 -8.58 23.57
N ALA A 291 -9.57 -9.42 24.29
CA ALA A 291 -11.02 -9.25 24.48
C ALA A 291 -11.43 -7.87 25.05
N TRP A 292 -10.57 -7.22 25.82
CA TRP A 292 -10.86 -5.90 26.38
C TRP A 292 -10.99 -4.79 25.33
N THR A 293 -10.39 -4.95 24.14
CA THR A 293 -10.44 -3.92 23.09
C THR A 293 -11.85 -3.77 22.49
N PHE A 294 -12.70 -4.79 22.62
CA PHE A 294 -14.09 -4.79 22.16
C PHE A 294 -15.05 -4.04 23.09
N GLY A 295 -14.58 -3.62 24.28
CA GLY A 295 -15.36 -2.78 25.19
C GLY A 295 -15.46 -1.32 24.73
N LEU A 296 -16.18 -0.49 25.48
CA LEU A 296 -16.29 0.94 25.19
C LEU A 296 -14.96 1.68 25.44
N TRP A 297 -14.59 2.55 24.50
CA TRP A 297 -13.48 3.48 24.60
C TRP A 297 -14.02 4.90 24.81
N LEU A 298 -13.42 5.64 25.74
CA LEU A 298 -13.69 7.07 25.95
C LEU A 298 -12.37 7.83 25.84
N THR A 299 -12.40 9.02 25.26
CA THR A 299 -11.20 9.84 25.06
C THR A 299 -11.28 11.14 25.84
N THR A 300 -10.13 11.80 26.00
CA THR A 300 -10.06 13.20 26.45
C THR A 300 -10.73 14.17 25.49
N SER A 301 -11.04 13.75 24.25
CA SER A 301 -11.16 14.59 23.04
C SER A 301 -9.83 15.25 22.66
N PHE A 302 -9.82 16.00 21.54
CA PHE A 302 -8.60 16.54 20.96
C PHE A 302 -8.13 17.85 21.64
N THR A 303 -8.84 18.97 21.43
CA THR A 303 -8.43 20.32 21.90
C THR A 303 -9.17 20.79 23.16
N THR A 304 -9.80 19.87 23.88
CA THR A 304 -10.34 20.13 25.21
C THR A 304 -9.20 20.30 26.22
N ASN A 305 -9.47 21.00 27.32
CA ASN A 305 -8.55 21.01 28.44
C ASN A 305 -8.74 19.71 29.24
N TYR A 306 -7.65 19.00 29.54
CA TYR A 306 -7.70 17.85 30.42
C TYR A 306 -6.44 17.72 31.27
N ASP A 307 -6.70 17.39 32.52
CA ASP A 307 -5.74 17.02 33.54
C ASP A 307 -6.23 15.73 34.21
N MET A 308 -5.49 15.26 35.21
CA MET A 308 -5.86 14.05 35.91
C MET A 308 -7.24 14.14 36.63
N LYS A 309 -7.64 15.35 37.07
CA LYS A 309 -8.95 15.59 37.70
C LYS A 309 -10.09 15.43 36.70
N THR A 310 -9.95 16.01 35.52
CA THR A 310 -10.91 15.94 34.43
C THR A 310 -11.10 14.51 33.97
N VAL A 311 -10.00 13.80 33.71
CA VAL A 311 -10.00 12.38 33.33
C VAL A 311 -10.71 11.52 34.37
N SER A 312 -10.32 11.66 35.65
CA SER A 312 -10.95 10.91 36.74
C SER A 312 -12.45 11.21 36.86
N SER A 313 -12.86 12.46 36.62
CA SER A 313 -14.27 12.85 36.68
C SER A 313 -15.13 12.19 35.60
N PHE A 314 -14.59 12.02 34.38
CA PHE A 314 -15.28 11.31 33.30
C PHE A 314 -15.42 9.82 33.63
N ILE A 315 -14.31 9.18 34.03
CA ILE A 315 -14.31 7.74 34.35
C ILE A 315 -15.23 7.45 35.54
N LYS A 316 -15.11 8.22 36.62
CA LYS A 316 -16.02 8.13 37.77
C LYS A 316 -17.46 8.39 37.35
N GLY A 317 -17.70 9.37 36.50
CA GLY A 317 -19.02 9.69 35.99
C GLY A 317 -19.67 8.53 35.20
N MET A 318 -18.90 7.79 34.42
CA MET A 318 -19.33 6.57 33.74
C MET A 318 -19.64 5.47 34.75
N HIS A 319 -18.74 5.24 35.71
CA HIS A 319 -18.89 4.26 36.78
C HIS A 319 -20.13 4.51 37.63
N ASP A 320 -20.32 5.73 38.15
CA ASP A 320 -21.46 6.13 38.99
C ASP A 320 -22.81 5.95 38.27
N ARG A 321 -22.82 6.05 36.93
CA ARG A 321 -24.01 5.86 36.09
C ARG A 321 -24.21 4.41 35.64
N GLY A 322 -23.35 3.49 36.08
CA GLY A 322 -23.40 2.08 35.68
C GLY A 322 -23.10 1.85 34.20
N ILE A 323 -22.37 2.76 33.53
CA ILE A 323 -21.99 2.62 32.13
C ILE A 323 -20.63 1.91 32.06
N PRO A 324 -20.56 0.68 31.50
CA PRO A 324 -19.30 -0.06 31.43
C PRO A 324 -18.30 0.65 30.51
N LEU A 325 -17.19 1.10 31.08
CA LEU A 325 -16.05 1.65 30.35
C LEU A 325 -14.89 0.65 30.42
N ARG A 326 -14.23 0.39 29.29
CA ARG A 326 -13.12 -0.56 29.26
C ARG A 326 -11.77 0.08 28.99
N THR A 327 -11.74 1.10 28.16
CA THR A 327 -10.49 1.78 27.80
C THR A 327 -10.67 3.30 27.88
N PHE A 328 -9.68 3.98 28.46
CA PHE A 328 -9.59 5.43 28.41
C PHE A 328 -8.38 5.84 27.57
N HIS A 329 -8.59 6.78 26.63
CA HIS A 329 -7.58 7.27 25.70
C HIS A 329 -7.22 8.72 25.97
N PHE A 330 -5.92 8.98 26.09
CA PHE A 330 -5.36 10.33 26.17
C PHE A 330 -4.93 10.79 24.77
N ASP A 331 -5.52 11.88 24.27
CA ASP A 331 -5.19 12.46 22.96
C ASP A 331 -3.96 13.38 23.05
N CYS A 332 -3.58 14.07 21.96
CA CYS A 332 -2.28 14.74 21.77
C CYS A 332 -1.69 15.52 22.97
N PHE A 333 -2.48 16.32 23.69
CA PHE A 333 -2.05 17.16 24.83
C PHE A 333 -1.71 16.38 26.13
N TRP A 334 -1.58 15.04 26.06
CA TRP A 334 -0.85 14.34 27.12
C TRP A 334 0.65 14.71 27.08
N MET A 335 1.15 15.13 25.92
CA MET A 335 2.44 15.78 25.71
C MET A 335 2.29 17.29 25.57
N LYS A 336 3.36 18.03 25.84
CA LYS A 336 3.37 19.50 25.76
C LYS A 336 3.18 20.01 24.34
N GLY A 337 2.40 21.08 24.19
CA GLY A 337 2.18 21.72 22.89
C GLY A 337 3.51 22.14 22.23
N PHE A 338 3.59 22.02 20.90
CA PHE A 338 4.80 22.20 20.08
C PHE A 338 5.90 21.14 20.26
N GLN A 339 5.71 20.12 21.10
CA GLN A 339 6.70 19.07 21.31
C GLN A 339 6.27 17.69 20.77
N TRP A 340 5.12 17.57 20.12
CA TRP A 340 4.60 16.27 19.70
C TRP A 340 5.43 15.61 18.58
N CYS A 341 5.71 14.31 18.57
CA CYS A 341 5.48 13.29 19.61
C CYS A 341 6.80 13.04 20.38
N ASP A 342 6.98 13.65 21.56
CA ASP A 342 8.20 13.51 22.38
C ASP A 342 8.16 12.37 23.41
N PHE A 343 7.00 11.72 23.54
CA PHE A 343 6.74 10.61 24.44
C PHE A 343 6.81 10.93 25.93
N GLU A 344 6.79 12.21 26.31
CA GLU A 344 6.86 12.65 27.71
C GLU A 344 5.51 13.23 28.15
N PHE A 345 5.00 12.77 29.29
CA PHE A 345 3.80 13.36 29.87
C PHE A 345 4.07 14.80 30.30
N ASP A 346 3.18 15.73 29.95
CA ASP A 346 3.28 17.12 30.37
C ASP A 346 3.17 17.20 31.91
N ALA A 347 4.31 17.43 32.56
CA ALA A 347 4.41 17.44 34.02
C ALA A 347 3.57 18.53 34.69
N GLU A 348 3.11 19.55 33.96
CA GLU A 348 2.18 20.55 34.47
C GLU A 348 0.80 19.94 34.78
N PHE A 349 0.35 19.01 33.94
CA PHE A 349 -0.97 18.36 34.05
C PHE A 349 -0.89 16.93 34.61
N PHE A 350 0.26 16.27 34.44
CA PHE A 350 0.52 14.87 34.78
C PHE A 350 1.87 14.69 35.49
N PRO A 351 2.09 15.27 36.68
CA PRO A 351 3.39 15.27 37.36
C PRO A 351 3.93 13.88 37.78
N ASP A 352 3.06 12.87 37.95
CA ASP A 352 3.47 11.49 38.21
C ASP A 352 2.58 10.53 37.40
N PRO A 353 2.84 10.36 36.10
CA PRO A 353 1.97 9.60 35.21
C PRO A 353 1.89 8.13 35.65
N LYS A 354 2.97 7.55 36.15
CA LYS A 354 3.00 6.15 36.61
C LYS A 354 2.02 5.91 37.76
N VAL A 355 2.01 6.79 38.77
CA VAL A 355 1.08 6.67 39.89
C VAL A 355 -0.35 6.99 39.45
N MET A 356 -0.54 8.01 38.61
CA MET A 356 -1.86 8.42 38.11
C MET A 356 -2.53 7.33 37.29
N LEU A 357 -1.82 6.75 36.32
CA LEU A 357 -2.34 5.66 35.49
C LEU A 357 -2.64 4.42 36.32
N ARG A 358 -1.75 4.04 37.25
CA ARG A 358 -1.99 2.92 38.17
C ARG A 358 -3.28 3.13 38.97
N LYS A 359 -3.48 4.32 39.53
CA LYS A 359 -4.70 4.64 40.29
C LYS A 359 -5.98 4.46 39.46
N LEU A 360 -6.00 4.92 38.20
CA LEU A 360 -7.15 4.71 37.32
C LEU A 360 -7.44 3.24 37.06
N LYS A 361 -6.39 2.44 36.85
CA LYS A 361 -6.51 1.00 36.59
C LYS A 361 -7.00 0.26 37.83
N ASP A 362 -6.45 0.58 39.01
CA ASP A 362 -6.81 -0.07 40.27
C ASP A 362 -8.24 0.29 40.72
N GLU A 363 -8.66 1.54 40.56
CA GLU A 363 -9.99 2.00 40.98
C GLU A 363 -11.11 1.58 40.03
N PHE A 364 -10.85 1.58 38.71
CA PHE A 364 -11.92 1.42 37.71
C PHE A 364 -11.76 0.20 36.80
N GLY A 365 -10.65 -0.54 36.90
CA GLY A 365 -10.43 -1.75 36.09
C GLY A 365 -10.34 -1.49 34.58
N ILE A 366 -9.92 -0.28 34.18
CA ILE A 366 -9.80 0.14 32.78
C ILE A 366 -8.41 -0.13 32.21
N LYS A 367 -8.31 -0.05 30.88
CA LYS A 367 -7.08 -0.05 30.09
C LYS A 367 -6.75 1.36 29.61
N ILE A 368 -5.48 1.65 29.42
CA ILE A 368 -4.99 2.97 29.02
C ILE A 368 -4.47 2.94 27.60
N CYS A 369 -4.93 3.87 26.78
CA CYS A 369 -4.38 4.16 25.46
C CYS A 369 -3.83 5.59 25.42
N VAL A 370 -2.72 5.81 24.73
CA VAL A 370 -2.20 7.15 24.46
C VAL A 370 -2.03 7.38 22.96
N TRP A 371 -2.19 8.63 22.54
CA TRP A 371 -1.94 9.07 21.18
C TRP A 371 -0.44 9.10 20.88
N ILE A 372 -0.06 8.61 19.71
CA ILE A 372 1.29 8.77 19.17
C ILE A 372 1.20 9.05 17.67
N ASN A 373 2.25 9.63 17.10
CA ASN A 373 2.43 9.69 15.66
C ASN A 373 3.93 9.53 15.32
N PRO A 374 4.31 9.43 14.03
CA PRO A 374 5.69 9.20 13.65
C PRO A 374 6.47 10.49 13.35
N TYR A 375 5.99 11.64 13.82
CA TYR A 375 6.59 12.95 13.58
C TYR A 375 7.15 13.52 14.89
N ILE A 376 8.29 14.22 14.80
CA ILE A 376 8.97 14.82 15.96
C ILE A 376 9.04 16.33 15.75
N ALA A 377 8.35 17.10 16.58
CA ALA A 377 8.39 18.57 16.54
C ALA A 377 9.77 19.11 16.92
N GLN A 378 10.16 20.25 16.33
CA GLN A 378 11.51 20.81 16.51
C GLN A 378 11.83 21.21 17.95
N GLU A 379 10.84 21.68 18.71
CA GLU A 379 11.04 22.15 20.08
C GLU A 379 11.33 20.99 21.05
N SER A 380 10.96 19.77 20.68
CA SER A 380 11.27 18.58 21.48
C SER A 380 12.79 18.38 21.63
N ALA A 381 13.22 18.01 22.84
CA ALA A 381 14.58 17.53 23.06
C ALA A 381 14.94 16.32 22.16
N LEU A 382 13.94 15.49 21.81
CA LEU A 382 14.11 14.36 20.92
C LEU A 382 14.48 14.76 19.49
N PHE A 383 14.10 15.95 19.03
CA PHE A 383 14.48 16.40 17.69
C PHE A 383 16.01 16.54 17.58
N LYS A 384 16.64 17.19 18.57
CA LYS A 384 18.11 17.35 18.61
C LYS A 384 18.81 16.00 18.72
N GLU A 385 18.28 15.08 19.52
CA GLU A 385 18.77 13.71 19.64
C GLU A 385 18.68 12.98 18.29
N ALA A 386 17.54 13.07 17.60
CA ALA A 386 17.30 12.40 16.34
C ALA A 386 18.15 12.98 15.20
N VAL A 387 18.36 14.30 15.15
CA VAL A 387 19.30 14.95 14.22
C VAL A 387 20.72 14.42 14.42
N LYS A 388 21.19 14.40 15.67
CA LYS A 388 22.56 13.94 16.01
C LYS A 388 22.81 12.50 15.58
N ASN A 389 21.81 11.63 15.70
CA ASN A 389 21.94 10.20 15.37
C ASN A 389 21.47 9.85 13.95
N GLY A 390 20.97 10.81 13.17
CA GLY A 390 20.49 10.59 11.81
C GLY A 390 19.21 9.74 11.74
N TYR A 391 18.29 9.93 12.69
CA TYR A 391 17.05 9.15 12.80
C TYR A 391 15.84 9.75 12.07
N LEU A 392 15.98 10.94 11.48
CA LEU A 392 14.93 11.60 10.71
C LEU A 392 15.24 11.52 9.21
N ILE A 393 14.19 11.48 8.38
CA ILE A 393 14.30 11.56 6.92
C ILE A 393 15.09 12.81 6.53
N LYS A 394 15.98 12.66 5.54
CA LYS A 394 16.86 13.75 5.09
C LYS A 394 16.49 14.23 3.70
N ASN A 395 16.77 15.50 3.45
CA ASN A 395 16.86 16.06 2.12
C ASN A 395 18.15 15.56 1.43
N LYS A 396 18.20 15.60 0.10
CA LYS A 396 19.39 15.19 -0.68
C LYS A 396 20.65 16.01 -0.41
N ASN A 397 20.49 17.21 0.18
CA ASN A 397 21.63 18.04 0.60
C ASN A 397 22.21 17.61 1.97
N GLY A 398 21.60 16.62 2.63
CA GLY A 398 22.03 16.07 3.92
C GLY A 398 21.31 16.65 5.14
N ASP A 399 20.56 17.75 4.99
CA ASP A 399 19.76 18.34 6.08
C ASP A 399 18.54 17.47 6.39
N VAL A 400 17.99 17.60 7.60
CA VAL A 400 16.72 16.94 7.95
C VAL A 400 15.57 17.56 7.15
N TYR A 401 14.67 16.72 6.62
CA TYR A 401 13.42 17.18 6.05
C TYR A 401 12.55 17.81 7.15
N GLN A 402 12.09 19.05 6.93
CA GLN A 402 11.24 19.75 7.88
C GLN A 402 10.03 20.39 7.21
N THR A 403 8.93 20.49 7.94
CA THR A 403 7.72 21.22 7.55
C THR A 403 7.01 21.78 8.78
N ASP A 404 6.17 22.81 8.59
CA ASP A 404 5.32 23.38 9.66
C ASP A 404 3.89 22.82 9.65
N ARG A 405 3.62 21.82 8.81
CA ARG A 405 2.32 21.16 8.75
C ARG A 405 2.17 20.21 9.93
N TRP A 406 1.14 20.41 10.75
CA TRP A 406 0.89 19.71 12.03
C TRP A 406 1.70 20.22 13.23
N GLN A 407 3.02 20.14 13.20
CA GLN A 407 3.90 20.70 14.25
C GLN A 407 4.94 21.63 13.62
N ALA A 408 5.32 22.69 14.32
CA ALA A 408 6.31 23.64 13.86
C ALA A 408 7.69 22.98 13.70
N GLY A 409 8.29 23.13 12.52
CA GLY A 409 9.59 22.55 12.18
C GLY A 409 9.69 21.04 12.33
N MET A 410 8.58 20.29 12.22
CA MET A 410 8.62 18.86 12.50
C MET A 410 9.47 18.09 11.50
N GLY A 411 10.13 17.05 11.99
CA GLY A 411 10.80 16.03 11.18
C GLY A 411 10.02 14.72 11.23
N ILE A 412 10.34 13.80 10.32
CA ILE A 412 9.67 12.51 10.19
C ILE A 412 10.68 11.41 10.54
N VAL A 413 10.32 10.49 11.43
CA VAL A 413 11.19 9.36 11.82
C VAL A 413 11.43 8.47 10.60
N ASP A 414 12.68 8.16 10.30
CA ASP A 414 13.05 7.28 9.20
C ASP A 414 13.02 5.81 9.65
N PHE A 415 11.87 5.14 9.51
CA PHE A 415 11.74 3.73 9.89
C PHE A 415 12.53 2.75 9.00
N SER A 416 13.14 3.22 7.90
CA SER A 416 14.08 2.41 7.13
C SER A 416 15.47 2.34 7.79
N ASN A 417 15.75 3.25 8.74
CA ASN A 417 16.94 3.22 9.58
C ASN A 417 16.71 2.28 10.78
N PRO A 418 17.45 1.15 10.90
CA PRO A 418 17.28 0.22 12.02
C PRO A 418 17.52 0.86 13.39
N GLY A 419 18.41 1.87 13.47
CA GLY A 419 18.66 2.63 14.69
C GLY A 419 17.47 3.49 15.10
N ALA A 420 16.87 4.20 14.15
CA ALA A 420 15.66 5.01 14.38
C ALA A 420 14.46 4.12 14.76
N TYR A 421 14.33 2.98 14.08
CA TYR A 421 13.31 1.97 14.36
C TYR A 421 13.39 1.50 15.82
N LYS A 422 14.59 1.11 16.29
CA LYS A 422 14.80 0.66 17.68
C LYS A 422 14.66 1.80 18.70
N TRP A 423 15.10 3.00 18.35
CA TRP A 423 14.96 4.18 19.17
C TRP A 423 13.48 4.50 19.45
N PHE A 424 12.64 4.52 18.41
CA PHE A 424 11.21 4.72 18.53
C PHE A 424 10.55 3.62 19.37
N GLN A 425 10.88 2.34 19.10
CA GLN A 425 10.39 1.21 19.90
C GLN A 425 10.72 1.36 21.38
N LYS A 426 11.92 1.84 21.72
CA LYS A 426 12.31 2.06 23.11
C LYS A 426 11.41 3.08 23.81
N LYS A 427 11.10 4.21 23.14
CA LYS A 427 10.20 5.24 23.72
C LYS A 427 8.81 4.67 24.02
N LEU A 428 8.31 3.78 23.16
CA LEU A 428 7.05 3.08 23.39
C LEU A 428 7.14 2.07 24.54
N SER A 429 8.22 1.30 24.63
CA SER A 429 8.47 0.40 25.77
C SER A 429 8.47 1.17 27.10
N ASP A 430 9.11 2.34 27.15
CA ASP A 430 9.13 3.18 28.35
C ASP A 430 7.70 3.61 28.77
N LEU A 431 6.79 3.82 27.82
CA LEU A 431 5.37 4.11 28.09
C LEU A 431 4.59 2.89 28.59
N VAL A 432 4.87 1.70 28.04
CA VAL A 432 4.29 0.44 28.51
C VAL A 432 4.70 0.17 29.96
N ASP A 433 5.97 0.41 30.31
CA ASP A 433 6.53 0.22 31.65
C ASP A 433 5.86 1.08 32.74
N ILE A 434 5.29 2.24 32.37
CA ILE A 434 4.55 3.10 33.29
C ILE A 434 3.04 2.80 33.32
N GLY A 435 2.56 1.87 32.50
CA GLY A 435 1.21 1.31 32.58
C GLY A 435 0.28 1.61 31.40
N VAL A 436 0.80 2.14 30.28
CA VAL A 436 0.06 2.24 29.02
C VAL A 436 -0.17 0.83 28.44
N ASP A 437 -1.40 0.53 28.01
CA ASP A 437 -1.77 -0.80 27.49
C ASP A 437 -1.89 -0.85 25.96
N SER A 438 -2.00 0.30 25.29
CA SER A 438 -2.12 0.40 23.84
C SER A 438 -1.81 1.80 23.31
N PHE A 439 -1.68 1.91 21.99
CA PHE A 439 -1.39 3.17 21.31
C PHE A 439 -2.42 3.43 20.20
N LYS A 440 -2.81 4.69 20.03
CA LYS A 440 -3.45 5.17 18.80
C LYS A 440 -2.32 5.63 17.86
N THR A 441 -2.02 4.81 16.85
CA THR A 441 -1.03 5.12 15.81
C THR A 441 -1.62 6.08 14.78
N ASP A 442 -1.52 7.36 15.06
CA ASP A 442 -2.10 8.41 14.21
C ASP A 442 -1.11 8.88 13.12
N PHE A 443 -1.64 9.46 12.05
CA PHE A 443 -0.89 9.89 10.87
C PHE A 443 -0.04 8.79 10.19
N GLY A 444 0.96 9.20 9.39
CA GLY A 444 1.84 8.35 8.60
C GLY A 444 1.59 8.43 7.09
N GLU A 445 0.62 9.23 6.65
CA GLU A 445 0.21 9.31 5.25
C GLU A 445 1.04 10.32 4.45
N ARG A 446 1.28 11.52 4.99
CA ARG A 446 1.92 12.63 4.25
C ARG A 446 3.44 12.54 4.20
N ILE A 447 3.94 11.44 3.66
CA ILE A 447 5.38 11.17 3.53
C ILE A 447 5.92 11.82 2.24
N PRO A 448 6.96 12.66 2.31
CA PRO A 448 7.51 13.33 1.13
C PRO A 448 8.15 12.32 0.18
N CYS A 449 8.09 12.59 -1.12
CA CYS A 449 8.68 11.74 -2.15
C CYS A 449 9.60 12.48 -3.14
N LYS A 450 9.89 13.76 -2.88
CA LYS A 450 10.78 14.60 -3.70
C LYS A 450 11.91 15.16 -2.87
N ASP A 451 13.09 15.21 -3.49
CA ASP A 451 14.30 15.83 -2.95
C ASP A 451 14.71 15.39 -1.53
N ILE A 452 14.21 14.23 -1.11
CA ILE A 452 14.58 13.49 0.09
C ILE A 452 15.36 12.21 -0.23
N GLU A 453 15.88 11.59 0.81
CA GLU A 453 16.51 10.28 0.82
C GLU A 453 16.16 9.54 2.11
N PHE A 454 15.78 8.27 1.96
CA PHE A 454 15.63 7.32 3.07
C PHE A 454 16.97 6.63 3.34
N TYR A 455 17.21 6.24 4.59
CA TYR A 455 18.40 5.49 5.00
C TYR A 455 18.60 4.20 4.19
N SER A 456 17.53 3.48 3.85
CA SER A 456 17.60 2.24 3.03
C SER A 456 18.00 2.49 1.57
N GLY A 457 17.83 3.72 1.07
CA GLY A 457 18.00 4.07 -0.34
C GLY A 457 16.93 3.46 -1.27
N GLU A 458 15.80 3.02 -0.73
CA GLU A 458 14.61 2.57 -1.48
C GLU A 458 13.99 3.70 -2.31
N ASP A 459 13.20 3.34 -3.32
CA ASP A 459 12.52 4.31 -4.18
C ASP A 459 11.52 5.17 -3.38
N LEU A 460 11.64 6.48 -3.52
CA LEU A 460 10.92 7.47 -2.72
C LEU A 460 9.39 7.37 -2.89
N VAL A 461 8.92 7.05 -4.10
CA VAL A 461 7.48 6.96 -4.40
C VAL A 461 6.90 5.68 -3.79
N SER A 462 7.64 4.57 -3.88
CA SER A 462 7.24 3.31 -3.26
C SER A 462 7.20 3.38 -1.73
N MET A 463 8.11 4.16 -1.13
CA MET A 463 8.17 4.32 0.32
C MET A 463 7.01 5.12 0.90
N HIS A 464 6.36 5.98 0.13
CA HIS A 464 5.26 6.81 0.62
C HIS A 464 4.13 5.98 1.27
N ASN A 465 3.60 4.98 0.54
CA ASN A 465 2.57 4.09 1.10
C ASN A 465 3.18 3.09 2.09
N TYR A 466 4.37 2.56 1.78
CA TYR A 466 5.03 1.51 2.57
C TYR A 466 5.43 1.97 3.98
N TYR A 467 5.69 3.26 4.16
CA TYR A 467 6.02 3.88 5.44
C TYR A 467 5.00 3.55 6.54
N THR A 468 3.70 3.61 6.22
CA THR A 468 2.63 3.31 7.17
C THR A 468 2.71 1.88 7.72
N LEU A 469 3.16 0.92 6.90
CA LEU A 469 3.38 -0.46 7.33
C LEU A 469 4.57 -0.55 8.29
N LEU A 470 5.70 0.09 7.96
CA LEU A 470 6.89 0.10 8.83
C LEU A 470 6.59 0.75 10.18
N TYR A 471 5.89 1.89 10.17
CA TYR A 471 5.47 2.58 11.38
C TYR A 471 4.59 1.68 12.25
N ASN A 472 3.48 1.16 11.73
CA ASN A 472 2.57 0.33 12.52
C ASN A 472 3.21 -0.98 12.97
N ARG A 473 4.10 -1.59 12.15
CA ARG A 473 4.89 -2.76 12.54
C ARG A 473 5.78 -2.45 13.74
N SER A 474 6.44 -1.28 13.76
CA SER A 474 7.31 -0.88 14.86
C SER A 474 6.57 -0.84 16.20
N VAL A 475 5.33 -0.35 16.19
CA VAL A 475 4.47 -0.27 17.38
C VAL A 475 3.93 -1.64 17.77
N PHE A 476 3.45 -2.42 16.80
CA PHE A 476 2.91 -3.75 17.02
C PHE A 476 3.94 -4.67 17.70
N GLU A 477 5.18 -4.69 17.21
CA GLU A 477 6.26 -5.50 17.77
C GLU A 477 6.63 -5.13 19.22
N VAL A 478 6.32 -3.92 19.69
CA VAL A 478 6.51 -3.53 21.10
C VAL A 478 5.42 -4.15 21.96
N LEU A 479 4.16 -4.06 21.51
CA LEU A 479 3.02 -4.62 22.22
C LEU A 479 2.97 -6.16 22.17
N GLU A 480 3.58 -6.80 21.17
CA GLU A 480 3.65 -8.26 21.10
C GLU A 480 4.64 -8.85 22.12
N LYS A 481 5.67 -8.09 22.50
CA LYS A 481 6.74 -8.54 23.41
C LYS A 481 6.43 -8.33 24.90
N ASN A 482 5.47 -7.47 25.21
CA ASN A 482 5.10 -7.07 26.58
C ASN A 482 3.66 -7.50 26.87
#